data_AF-A0AAV2PJ15-F1
#
_entry.id   AF-A0AAV2PJ15-F1
#
_cell.length_a   1.000
_cell.length_b   1.000
_cell.length_c   1.000
_cell.angle_alpha   90.00
_cell.angle_beta   90.00
_cell.angle_gamma   90.00
#
_symmetry.space_group_name_H-M   'P 1'
#
loop_
_entity.id
_entity.type
_entity.pdbx_description
1 polymer ?
#
loop_
_entity_poly.entity_id
_entity_poly.type
_entity_poly.pdbx_seq_one_letter_code
_entity_poly.pdbx_strand_id
1 'polypeptide(L)'
;ANARELYDFADQVRQNYDVSIPQAADFYKSWSGYGDELAWSAIWLYYATGENKYLDAAKKHWNDYGMGNGDAFGYGWDEKTSGVYVLMAQLGGDSQYRNTLQSFMDRVINETTYTPGGLLFLSEWGSLRHANNIALLAVRAADLGLNPETYRAFAKSQIDFTLGSTGRSFVVGYGVNPPQKPHHRS
;
A
#
# COMPACT_ATOMS: atom_id res chain seq x y z
N ALA A 1 -7.87 5.78 23.83
CA ALA A 1 -9.24 5.25 23.97
C ALA A 1 -9.82 4.97 22.58
N ASN A 2 -10.13 6.00 21.78
CA ASN A 2 -10.86 5.89 20.51
C ASN A 2 -10.32 4.85 19.50
N ALA A 3 -9.00 4.77 19.26
CA ALA A 3 -8.44 3.82 18.28
C ALA A 3 -8.67 2.34 18.68
N ARG A 4 -8.71 2.05 19.98
CA ARG A 4 -8.95 0.69 20.49
C ARG A 4 -10.41 0.31 20.33
N GLU A 5 -11.31 1.22 20.71
CA GLU A 5 -12.76 1.03 20.57
C GLU A 5 -13.16 0.82 19.10
N LEU A 6 -12.57 1.59 18.17
CA LEU A 6 -12.81 1.42 16.73
C LEU A 6 -12.30 0.07 16.21
N TYR A 7 -11.13 -0.38 16.66
CA TYR A 7 -10.61 -1.70 16.29
C TYR A 7 -11.46 -2.83 16.87
N ASP A 8 -11.81 -2.75 18.15
CA ASP A 8 -12.63 -3.76 18.82
C ASP A 8 -14.00 -3.86 18.13
N PHE A 9 -14.60 -2.72 17.75
CA PHE A 9 -15.83 -2.69 16.95
C PHE A 9 -15.65 -3.38 15.60
N ALA A 10 -14.58 -3.07 14.86
CA ALA A 10 -14.32 -3.64 13.54
C ALA A 10 -14.07 -5.16 13.59
N ASP A 11 -13.33 -5.64 14.60
CA ASP A 11 -13.00 -7.08 14.73
C ASP A 11 -14.21 -7.90 15.21
N GLN A 12 -15.13 -7.29 15.97
CA GLN A 12 -16.37 -7.91 16.42
C GLN A 12 -17.49 -7.88 15.38
N VAL A 13 -17.58 -6.80 14.59
CA VAL A 13 -18.64 -6.58 13.60
C VAL A 13 -18.03 -6.57 12.20
N ARG A 14 -17.79 -7.77 11.69
CA ARG A 14 -17.07 -8.02 10.43
C ARG A 14 -17.97 -7.86 9.20
N GLN A 15 -17.97 -6.67 8.61
CA GLN A 15 -18.78 -6.33 7.42
C GLN A 15 -18.08 -5.27 6.57
N ASN A 16 -18.25 -5.36 5.24
CA ASN A 16 -17.82 -4.28 4.35
C ASN A 16 -18.66 -3.03 4.61
N TYR A 17 -18.01 -1.88 4.80
CA TYR A 17 -18.71 -0.66 5.21
C TYR A 17 -19.76 -0.19 4.17
N ASP A 18 -19.51 -0.42 2.89
CA ASP A 18 -20.41 -0.05 1.79
C ASP A 18 -21.70 -0.87 1.78
N VAL A 19 -21.78 -2.00 2.50
CA VAL A 19 -23.06 -2.69 2.75
C VAL A 19 -23.97 -1.85 3.65
N SER A 20 -23.40 -1.13 4.61
CA SER A 20 -24.15 -0.23 5.50
C SER A 20 -24.32 1.17 4.93
N ILE A 21 -23.40 1.62 4.06
CA ILE A 21 -23.43 2.93 3.40
C ILE A 21 -23.41 2.73 1.88
N PRO A 22 -24.53 2.28 1.27
CA PRO A 22 -24.55 1.82 -0.12
C PRO A 22 -24.20 2.91 -1.14
N GLN A 23 -24.45 4.18 -0.82
CA GLN A 23 -24.11 5.30 -1.73
C GLN A 23 -22.59 5.47 -1.87
N ALA A 24 -21.80 4.98 -0.91
CA ALA A 24 -20.35 5.06 -0.99
C ALA A 24 -19.77 4.06 -1.99
N ALA A 25 -20.51 3.00 -2.34
CA ALA A 25 -20.06 1.99 -3.31
C ALA A 25 -19.84 2.58 -4.72
N ASP A 26 -20.52 3.67 -5.07
CA ASP A 26 -20.33 4.35 -6.36
C ASP A 26 -19.02 5.16 -6.44
N PHE A 27 -18.30 5.32 -5.32
CA PHE A 27 -17.09 6.13 -5.25
C PHE A 27 -15.90 5.37 -4.64
N TYR A 28 -16.12 4.75 -3.48
CA TYR A 28 -15.10 4.12 -2.63
C TYR A 28 -15.59 2.77 -2.09
N LYS A 29 -16.12 1.91 -2.95
CA LYS A 29 -16.49 0.54 -2.57
C LYS A 29 -15.32 -0.21 -1.92
N SER A 30 -15.58 -1.03 -0.91
CA SER A 30 -14.59 -2.00 -0.41
C SER A 30 -14.47 -3.15 -1.41
N TRP A 31 -13.44 -3.13 -2.26
CA TRP A 31 -13.18 -4.19 -3.23
C TRP A 31 -12.34 -5.31 -2.64
N SER A 32 -11.32 -4.97 -1.84
CA SER A 32 -10.46 -5.95 -1.14
C SER A 32 -11.12 -6.60 0.07
N GLY A 33 -12.21 -6.03 0.57
CA GLY A 33 -12.84 -6.43 1.83
C GLY A 33 -12.31 -5.63 3.01
N TYR A 34 -12.46 -6.17 4.23
CA TYR A 34 -11.99 -5.55 5.48
C TYR A 34 -10.82 -6.30 6.14
N GLY A 35 -10.40 -7.44 5.57
CA GLY A 35 -9.43 -8.34 6.21
C GLY A 35 -8.03 -7.73 6.32
N ASP A 36 -7.62 -7.01 5.28
CA ASP A 36 -6.36 -6.27 5.27
C ASP A 36 -6.39 -5.07 6.21
N GLU A 37 -7.52 -4.40 6.40
CA GLU A 37 -7.71 -3.36 7.41
C GLU A 37 -7.57 -3.89 8.82
N LEU A 38 -8.10 -5.08 9.12
CA LEU A 38 -7.98 -5.69 10.45
C LEU A 38 -6.51 -5.97 10.78
N ALA A 39 -5.74 -6.55 9.85
CA ALA A 39 -4.31 -6.74 10.07
C ALA A 39 -3.56 -5.41 10.17
N TRP A 40 -3.83 -4.47 9.26
CA TRP A 40 -3.19 -3.15 9.23
C TRP A 40 -3.40 -2.38 10.53
N SER A 41 -4.64 -2.28 10.99
CA SER A 41 -5.02 -1.56 12.21
C SER A 41 -4.48 -2.25 13.47
N ALA A 42 -4.47 -3.58 13.54
CA ALA A 42 -3.84 -4.33 14.62
C ALA A 42 -2.35 -3.99 14.72
N ILE A 43 -1.62 -3.95 13.61
CA ILE A 43 -0.20 -3.60 13.61
C ILE A 43 0.03 -2.16 14.08
N TRP A 44 -0.76 -1.20 13.62
CA TRP A 44 -0.66 0.19 14.08
C TRP A 44 -0.97 0.35 15.57
N LEU A 45 -1.97 -0.38 16.09
CA LEU A 45 -2.24 -0.42 17.51
C LEU A 45 -1.09 -1.04 18.29
N TYR A 46 -0.45 -2.10 17.77
CA TYR A 46 0.76 -2.64 18.38
C TYR A 46 1.87 -1.58 18.45
N TYR A 47 2.18 -0.88 17.35
CA TYR A 47 3.18 0.19 17.34
C TYR A 47 2.85 1.31 18.34
N ALA A 48 1.58 1.68 18.47
CA ALA A 48 1.15 2.78 19.33
C ALA A 48 1.11 2.41 20.82
N THR A 49 1.01 1.12 21.16
CA THR A 49 0.66 0.68 22.53
C THR A 49 1.66 -0.30 23.15
N GLY A 50 2.41 -1.04 22.33
CA GLY A 50 3.27 -2.13 22.75
C GLY A 50 2.52 -3.38 23.24
N GLU A 51 1.19 -3.43 23.14
CA GLU A 51 0.40 -4.57 23.64
C GLU A 51 0.42 -5.76 22.68
N ASN A 52 1.03 -6.86 23.11
CA ASN A 52 1.17 -8.08 22.32
C ASN A 52 -0.13 -8.64 21.74
N LYS A 53 -1.28 -8.41 22.41
CA LYS A 53 -2.58 -8.84 21.89
C LYS A 53 -2.87 -8.34 20.47
N TYR A 54 -2.38 -7.16 20.11
CA TYR A 54 -2.55 -6.61 18.76
C TYR A 54 -1.55 -7.20 17.77
N LEU A 55 -0.33 -7.53 18.20
CA LEU A 55 0.60 -8.29 17.37
C LEU A 55 0.08 -9.70 17.08
N ASP A 56 -0.49 -10.36 18.08
CA ASP A 56 -1.08 -11.69 17.94
C ASP A 56 -2.30 -11.63 17.02
N ALA A 57 -3.14 -10.58 17.13
CA ALA A 57 -4.25 -10.36 16.21
C ALA A 57 -3.77 -10.11 14.77
N ALA A 58 -2.72 -9.31 14.56
CA ALA A 58 -2.13 -9.09 13.24
C ALA A 58 -1.64 -10.40 12.60
N LYS A 59 -0.94 -11.24 13.36
CA LYS A 59 -0.50 -12.58 12.90
C LYS A 59 -1.68 -13.49 12.60
N LYS A 60 -2.76 -13.41 13.38
CA LYS A 60 -3.98 -14.17 13.13
C LYS A 60 -4.62 -13.74 11.81
N HIS A 61 -4.83 -12.44 11.61
CA HIS A 61 -5.44 -11.89 10.39
C HIS A 61 -4.58 -12.17 9.15
N TRP A 62 -3.25 -12.12 9.27
CA TRP A 62 -2.34 -12.55 8.21
C TRP A 62 -2.67 -13.96 7.69
N ASN A 63 -2.90 -14.90 8.59
CA ASN A 63 -3.23 -16.29 8.26
C ASN A 63 -4.67 -16.43 7.77
N ASP A 64 -5.63 -15.86 8.50
CA ASP A 64 -7.07 -15.96 8.19
C ASP A 64 -7.40 -15.44 6.77
N TYR A 65 -6.70 -14.39 6.33
CA TYR A 65 -6.94 -13.74 5.03
C TYR A 65 -5.88 -14.08 3.98
N GLY A 66 -5.04 -15.10 4.21
CA GLY A 66 -4.12 -15.62 3.19
C GLY A 66 -3.07 -14.63 2.71
N MET A 67 -2.66 -13.66 3.53
CA MET A 67 -1.76 -12.58 3.12
C MET A 67 -0.38 -13.11 2.68
N GLY A 68 0.06 -14.23 3.26
CA GLY A 68 1.31 -14.90 2.91
C GLY A 68 1.42 -15.36 1.46
N ASN A 69 0.32 -15.42 0.70
CA ASN A 69 0.35 -15.77 -0.71
C ASN A 69 1.12 -14.75 -1.57
N GLY A 70 1.25 -13.49 -1.10
CA GLY A 70 2.01 -12.46 -1.82
C GLY A 70 1.28 -11.85 -3.03
N ASP A 71 -0.03 -12.08 -3.13
CA ASP A 71 -0.84 -11.76 -4.32
C ASP A 71 -1.45 -10.35 -4.32
N ALA A 72 -1.01 -9.47 -3.42
CA ALA A 72 -1.50 -8.09 -3.36
C ALA A 72 -1.42 -7.41 -4.74
N PHE A 73 -2.46 -6.64 -5.11
CA PHE A 73 -2.47 -5.91 -6.39
C PHE A 73 -1.55 -4.69 -6.34
N GLY A 74 -1.58 -3.98 -5.22
CA GLY A 74 -0.71 -2.82 -4.99
C GLY A 74 -0.84 -2.32 -3.56
N TYR A 75 -0.73 -1.00 -3.39
CA TYR A 75 -0.97 -0.33 -2.12
C TYR A 75 -1.85 0.89 -2.34
N GLY A 76 -2.93 1.03 -1.57
CA GLY A 76 -3.88 2.11 -1.78
C GLY A 76 -4.88 2.30 -0.65
N TRP A 77 -5.91 3.08 -0.98
CA TRP A 77 -6.98 3.41 -0.05
C TRP A 77 -7.93 2.23 0.20
N ASP A 78 -8.01 1.29 -0.74
CA ASP A 78 -8.84 0.07 -0.64
C ASP A 78 -8.01 -1.07 -0.07
N GLU A 79 -6.92 -1.47 -0.75
CA GLU A 79 -6.07 -2.58 -0.30
C GLU A 79 -4.80 -2.14 0.45
N LYS A 80 -4.55 -2.73 1.63
CA LYS A 80 -3.41 -2.51 2.53
C LYS A 80 -2.51 -3.73 2.67
N THR A 81 -2.82 -4.84 2.02
CA THR A 81 -2.08 -6.12 2.11
C THR A 81 -0.57 -5.94 1.95
N SER A 82 -0.12 -5.20 0.94
CA SER A 82 1.31 -4.93 0.71
C SER A 82 1.93 -3.99 1.75
N GLY A 83 1.15 -3.09 2.34
CA GLY A 83 1.55 -2.32 3.51
C GLY A 83 1.73 -3.21 4.74
N VAL A 84 0.85 -4.20 4.92
CA VAL A 84 0.99 -5.24 5.97
C VAL A 84 2.26 -6.05 5.77
N TYR A 85 2.65 -6.40 4.53
CA TYR A 85 3.94 -7.05 4.25
C TYR A 85 5.12 -6.24 4.80
N VAL A 86 5.15 -4.93 4.51
CA VAL A 86 6.19 -4.02 5.00
C VAL A 86 6.22 -3.96 6.53
N LEU A 87 5.06 -3.77 7.16
CA LEU A 87 5.01 -3.61 8.61
C LEU A 87 5.35 -4.90 9.36
N MET A 88 4.87 -6.06 8.89
CA MET A 88 5.21 -7.36 9.47
C MET A 88 6.71 -7.67 9.29
N ALA A 89 7.28 -7.37 8.13
CA ALA A 89 8.72 -7.53 7.88
C ALA A 89 9.58 -6.60 8.77
N GLN A 90 9.06 -5.41 9.13
CA GLN A 90 9.69 -4.48 10.09
C GLN A 90 9.66 -4.98 11.52
N LEU A 91 8.54 -5.56 11.95
CA LEU A 91 8.41 -6.16 13.28
C LEU A 91 9.30 -7.40 13.46
N GLY A 92 9.63 -8.07 12.36
CA GLY A 92 10.56 -9.19 12.34
C GLY A 92 9.95 -10.48 12.90
N GLY A 93 10.82 -11.36 13.41
CA GLY A 93 10.44 -12.70 13.86
C GLY A 93 10.52 -13.71 12.72
N ASP A 94 9.39 -13.99 12.06
CA ASP A 94 9.31 -15.02 11.03
C ASP A 94 9.86 -14.52 9.68
N SER A 95 10.77 -15.30 9.09
CA SER A 95 11.33 -15.07 7.76
C SER A 95 10.26 -14.93 6.67
N GLN A 96 9.08 -15.55 6.85
CA GLN A 96 8.00 -15.49 5.87
C GLN A 96 7.62 -14.05 5.52
N TYR A 97 7.60 -13.13 6.48
CA TYR A 97 7.16 -11.74 6.24
C TYR A 97 8.11 -11.00 5.31
N ARG A 98 9.42 -11.20 5.51
CA ARG A 98 10.46 -10.63 4.63
C ARG A 98 10.45 -11.28 3.25
N ASN A 99 10.27 -12.60 3.19
CA ASN A 99 10.19 -13.33 1.93
C ASN A 99 8.97 -12.89 1.11
N THR A 100 7.78 -12.81 1.73
CA THR A 100 6.56 -12.33 1.06
C THR A 100 6.71 -10.89 0.57
N LEU A 101 7.28 -9.99 1.37
CA LEU A 101 7.56 -8.61 0.93
C LEU A 101 8.50 -8.58 -0.28
N GLN A 102 9.60 -9.34 -0.23
CA GLN A 102 10.57 -9.38 -1.31
C GLN A 102 9.94 -9.96 -2.60
N SER A 103 9.23 -11.09 -2.50
CA SER A 103 8.54 -11.70 -3.65
C SER A 103 7.50 -10.76 -4.26
N PHE A 104 6.72 -10.05 -3.44
CA PHE A 104 5.79 -9.04 -3.91
C PHE A 104 6.51 -7.90 -4.65
N MET A 105 7.57 -7.34 -4.06
CA MET A 105 8.31 -6.24 -4.67
C MET A 105 8.99 -6.65 -5.98
N ASP A 106 9.63 -7.82 -6.00
CA ASP A 106 10.28 -8.35 -7.19
C ASP A 106 9.26 -8.63 -8.31
N ARG A 107 8.10 -9.22 -7.99
CA ARG A 107 7.00 -9.44 -8.95
C ARG A 107 6.47 -8.12 -9.51
N VAL A 108 6.14 -7.17 -8.64
CA VAL A 108 5.57 -5.89 -9.09
C VAL A 108 6.58 -5.12 -9.95
N ILE A 109 7.85 -5.09 -9.57
CA ILE A 109 8.88 -4.35 -10.33
C ILE A 109 9.20 -5.03 -11.67
N ASN A 110 9.29 -6.36 -11.72
CA ASN A 110 9.82 -7.06 -12.90
C ASN A 110 8.75 -7.59 -13.86
N GLU A 111 7.53 -7.88 -13.38
CA GLU A 111 6.50 -8.58 -14.16
C GLU A 111 5.30 -7.70 -14.51
N THR A 112 5.19 -6.51 -13.91
CA THR A 112 4.10 -5.57 -14.22
C THR A 112 4.40 -4.74 -15.47
N THR A 113 3.35 -4.31 -16.17
CA THR A 113 3.44 -3.42 -17.33
C THR A 113 4.01 -2.05 -16.98
N TYR A 114 4.89 -1.55 -17.85
CA TYR A 114 5.36 -0.17 -17.84
C TYR A 114 4.89 0.57 -19.09
N THR A 115 4.64 1.87 -18.94
CA THR A 115 4.50 2.76 -20.10
C THR A 115 5.81 2.85 -20.87
N PRO A 116 5.81 3.26 -22.17
CA PRO A 116 7.05 3.49 -22.92
C PRO A 116 8.01 4.49 -22.26
N GLY A 117 7.49 5.41 -21.44
CA GLY A 117 8.27 6.39 -20.68
C GLY A 117 8.79 5.89 -19.33
N GLY A 118 8.54 4.63 -18.94
CA GLY A 118 9.10 4.02 -17.73
C GLY A 118 8.27 4.16 -16.45
N LEU A 119 7.02 4.63 -16.53
CA LEU A 119 6.08 4.59 -15.40
C LEU A 119 5.50 3.19 -15.23
N LEU A 120 5.57 2.63 -14.01
CA LEU A 120 4.84 1.43 -13.61
C LEU A 120 3.33 1.66 -13.76
N PHE A 121 2.65 0.84 -14.55
CA PHE A 121 1.25 1.06 -14.91
C PHE A 121 0.35 -0.05 -14.34
N LEU A 122 -0.19 0.20 -13.14
CA LEU A 122 -1.13 -0.71 -12.47
C LEU A 122 -2.59 -0.45 -12.85
N SER A 123 -2.97 0.82 -13.03
CA SER A 123 -4.35 1.21 -13.34
C SER A 123 -4.38 2.57 -14.05
N GLU A 124 -5.40 2.76 -14.90
CA GLU A 124 -5.70 4.06 -15.51
C GLU A 124 -6.15 5.10 -14.47
N TRP A 125 -6.82 4.67 -13.39
CA TRP A 125 -7.34 5.54 -12.35
C TRP A 125 -6.24 5.85 -11.33
N GLY A 126 -5.60 7.02 -11.50
CA GLY A 126 -4.53 7.45 -10.61
C GLY A 126 -3.26 6.63 -10.79
N SER A 127 -2.83 6.42 -12.04
CA SER A 127 -1.61 5.70 -12.41
C SER A 127 -0.37 6.17 -11.61
N LEU A 128 -0.14 7.47 -11.53
CA LEU A 128 0.95 8.06 -10.73
C LEU A 128 0.81 7.77 -9.24
N ARG A 129 -0.41 7.78 -8.70
CA ARG A 129 -0.66 7.42 -7.29
C ARG A 129 -0.23 5.98 -7.04
N HIS A 130 -0.59 5.05 -7.91
CA HIS A 130 -0.20 3.65 -7.75
C HIS A 130 1.31 3.46 -7.84
N ALA A 131 1.96 4.03 -8.86
CA ALA A 131 3.42 3.96 -9.01
C ALA A 131 4.16 4.54 -7.79
N ASN A 132 3.73 5.70 -7.30
CA ASN A 132 4.35 6.37 -6.15
C ASN A 132 4.09 5.62 -4.83
N ASN A 133 2.93 4.97 -4.68
CA ASN A 133 2.67 4.10 -3.54
C ASN A 133 3.61 2.88 -3.53
N ILE A 134 3.86 2.24 -4.68
CA ILE A 134 4.84 1.16 -4.76
C ILE A 134 6.26 1.68 -4.53
N ALA A 135 6.60 2.87 -5.02
CA ALA A 135 7.88 3.52 -4.75
C ALA A 135 8.12 3.72 -3.24
N LEU A 136 7.09 4.12 -2.49
CA LEU A 136 7.14 4.19 -1.02
C LEU A 136 7.46 2.82 -0.42
N LEU A 137 6.74 1.76 -0.81
CA LEU A 137 6.99 0.41 -0.29
C LEU A 137 8.41 -0.08 -0.64
N ALA A 138 8.89 0.22 -1.85
CA ALA A 138 10.25 -0.12 -2.29
C ALA A 138 11.31 0.53 -1.39
N VAL A 139 11.16 1.80 -1.02
CA VAL A 139 12.06 2.46 -0.06
C VAL A 139 12.02 1.76 1.30
N ARG A 140 10.83 1.41 1.79
CA ARG A 140 10.69 0.70 3.08
C ARG A 140 11.30 -0.70 3.05
N ALA A 141 11.18 -1.42 1.93
CA ALA A 141 11.82 -2.72 1.73
C ALA A 141 13.36 -2.58 1.66
N ALA A 142 13.86 -1.53 0.99
CA ALA A 142 15.29 -1.24 0.93
C ALA A 142 15.87 -0.89 2.32
N ASP A 143 15.14 -0.17 3.16
CA ASP A 143 15.54 0.14 4.54
C ASP A 143 15.64 -1.11 5.42
N LEU A 144 14.91 -2.18 5.05
CA LEU A 144 15.03 -3.50 5.67
C LEU A 144 16.20 -4.33 5.12
N GLY A 145 16.94 -3.81 4.14
CA GLY A 145 18.05 -4.51 3.48
C GLY A 145 17.63 -5.46 2.36
N LEU A 146 16.38 -5.39 1.89
CA LEU A 146 15.90 -6.19 0.75
C LEU A 146 16.23 -5.46 -0.55
N ASN A 147 17.05 -6.06 -1.42
CA ASN A 147 17.49 -5.53 -2.71
C ASN A 147 17.68 -4.00 -2.75
N PRO A 148 18.47 -3.42 -1.80
CA PRO A 148 18.36 -2.00 -1.46
C PRO A 148 18.75 -1.06 -2.61
N GLU A 149 19.71 -1.45 -3.44
CA GLU A 149 20.12 -0.66 -4.61
C GLU A 149 19.01 -0.64 -5.67
N THR A 150 18.50 -1.82 -6.05
CA THR A 150 17.43 -1.98 -7.04
C THR A 150 16.16 -1.26 -6.61
N TYR A 151 15.71 -1.45 -5.37
CA TYR A 151 14.45 -0.88 -4.90
C TYR A 151 14.52 0.63 -4.73
N ARG A 152 15.65 1.20 -4.28
CA ARG A 152 15.84 2.65 -4.25
C ARG A 152 15.93 3.25 -5.65
N ALA A 153 16.62 2.58 -6.58
CA ALA A 153 16.69 3.02 -7.97
C ALA A 153 15.32 3.03 -8.64
N PHE A 154 14.53 1.97 -8.44
CA PHE A 154 13.13 1.90 -8.88
C PHE A 154 12.30 3.02 -8.25
N ALA A 155 12.32 3.19 -6.93
CA ALA A 155 11.54 4.22 -6.26
C ALA A 155 11.88 5.62 -6.80
N LYS A 156 13.17 5.90 -6.96
CA LYS A 156 13.63 7.16 -7.53
C LYS A 156 13.11 7.35 -8.95
N SER A 157 13.14 6.34 -9.81
CA SER A 157 12.68 6.48 -11.20
C SER A 157 11.19 6.83 -11.30
N GLN A 158 10.35 6.26 -10.42
CA GLN A 158 8.91 6.54 -10.39
C GLN A 158 8.61 7.96 -9.89
N ILE A 159 9.34 8.41 -8.85
CA ILE A 159 9.24 9.79 -8.35
C ILE A 159 9.78 10.78 -9.40
N ASP A 160 10.92 10.50 -10.01
CA ASP A 160 11.49 11.34 -11.08
C ASP A 160 10.54 11.44 -12.27
N PHE A 161 9.84 10.36 -12.65
CA PHE A 161 8.80 10.39 -13.68
C PHE A 161 7.69 11.38 -13.29
N THR A 162 7.18 11.29 -12.06
CA THR A 162 6.16 12.21 -11.54
C THR A 162 6.63 13.66 -11.57
N LEU A 163 7.90 13.91 -11.24
CA LEU A 163 8.48 15.25 -11.19
C LEU A 163 8.88 15.79 -12.57
N GLY A 164 9.08 14.92 -13.55
CA GLY A 164 9.11 15.25 -14.97
C GLY A 164 10.36 14.84 -15.75
N SER A 165 11.00 13.72 -15.38
CA SER A 165 12.11 13.13 -16.14
C SER A 165 11.77 12.83 -17.61
N THR A 166 10.48 12.79 -17.96
CA THR A 166 9.97 12.56 -19.32
C THR A 166 9.61 13.85 -20.07
N GLY A 167 10.09 15.01 -19.59
CA GLY A 167 9.98 16.30 -20.28
C GLY A 167 8.82 17.18 -19.82
N ARG A 168 8.00 16.72 -18.87
CA ARG A 168 7.02 17.55 -18.17
C ARG A 168 6.74 17.05 -16.75
N SER A 169 6.42 17.94 -15.82
CA SER A 169 5.94 17.59 -14.50
C SER A 169 4.48 17.14 -14.54
N PHE A 170 4.11 16.30 -13.59
CA PHE A 170 2.73 15.96 -13.25
C PHE A 170 2.26 16.56 -11.92
N VAL A 171 3.08 17.39 -11.28
CA VAL A 171 2.75 18.10 -10.03
C VAL A 171 2.34 19.53 -10.37
N VAL A 172 1.10 19.91 -10.01
CA VAL A 172 0.57 21.25 -10.27
C VAL A 172 1.47 22.31 -9.62
N GLY A 173 1.83 23.34 -10.38
CA GLY A 173 2.66 24.45 -9.89
C GLY A 173 4.16 24.13 -9.72
N TYR A 174 4.64 22.97 -10.17
CA TYR A 174 6.03 22.56 -10.00
C TYR A 174 6.68 22.12 -11.32
N GLY A 175 7.98 22.39 -11.47
CA GLY A 175 8.80 21.86 -12.57
C GLY A 175 8.43 22.40 -13.96
N VAL A 176 8.78 21.64 -14.99
CA VAL A 176 8.61 22.02 -16.40
C VAL A 176 7.21 21.66 -16.87
N ASN A 177 6.47 22.61 -17.45
CA ASN A 177 5.15 22.37 -18.06
C ASN A 177 4.16 21.57 -17.18
N PRO A 178 3.89 21.98 -15.93
CA PRO A 178 2.97 21.26 -15.06
C PRO A 178 1.51 21.34 -15.54
N PRO A 179 0.63 20.43 -15.08
CA PRO A 179 -0.81 20.50 -15.37
C PRO A 179 -1.40 21.84 -14.89
N GLN A 180 -2.19 22.48 -15.74
CA GLN A 180 -2.83 23.78 -15.45
C GLN A 180 -4.35 23.68 -15.24
N LYS A 181 -4.93 22.51 -15.52
CA LYS A 181 -6.38 22.27 -15.49
C LYS A 181 -6.69 20.98 -14.74
N PRO A 182 -6.30 20.87 -13.45
CA PRO A 182 -6.70 19.71 -12.65
C PRO A 182 -8.22 19.66 -12.54
N HIS A 183 -8.79 18.47 -12.45
CA HIS A 183 -10.22 18.30 -12.17
C HIS A 183 -10.48 18.62 -10.69
N HIS A 184 -10.57 19.91 -10.38
CA HIS A 184 -10.76 20.44 -9.05
C HIS A 184 -11.71 21.65 -9.12
N ARG A 185 -12.66 21.78 -8.18
CA ARG A 185 -13.69 22.83 -8.23
C ARG A 185 -13.14 24.22 -7.87
N SER A 186 -12.31 24.33 -6.82
CA SER A 186 -11.81 25.59 -6.27
C SER A 186 -10.33 25.82 -6.54
#